data_AF-A0A645G0X9-F1
#
_entry.id   AF-A0A645G0X9-F1
#
_cell.length_a   1.000
_cell.length_b   1.000
_cell.length_c   1.000
_cell.angle_alpha   90.00
_cell.angle_beta   90.00
_cell.angle_gamma   90.00
#
_symmetry.space_group_name_H-M   'P 1'
#
loop_
_entity.id
_entity.type
_entity.pdbx_description
1 polymer ?
#
loop_
_entity_poly.entity_id
_entity_poly.type
_entity_poly.pdbx_seq_one_letter_code
_entity_poly.pdbx_strand_id
1 'polypeptide(L)'
;MESGRTFKDYITEYQFKAKNAQIKNVSNVFGLDEAKLRNMMGSGISEFSINEFGRFDDLKNTVDKQKSQEYFEKLEGKKIPDFRVNIKVHNLLQKFILSGGFDVQLPEEE
;
A
#
# COMPACT_ATOMS: atom_id res chain seq x y z
N MET A 1 -27.11 6.40 30.27
CA MET A 1 -27.34 5.02 29.81
C MET A 1 -26.11 4.61 29.02
N GLU A 2 -25.14 4.05 29.74
CA GLU A 2 -23.91 3.49 29.19
C GLU A 2 -24.14 2.03 28.82
N SER A 3 -23.96 1.70 27.53
CA SER A 3 -23.87 0.32 27.02
C SER A 3 -23.74 0.42 25.50
N GLY A 4 -22.71 -0.05 24.81
CA GLY A 4 -21.48 -0.71 25.21
C GLY A 4 -20.73 -0.97 23.90
N ARG A 5 -19.50 -0.47 23.77
CA ARG A 5 -18.61 -1.01 22.73
C ARG A 5 -18.21 -2.38 23.21
N THR A 6 -18.60 -3.43 22.49
CA THR A 6 -18.15 -4.77 22.82
C THR A 6 -16.64 -4.86 22.56
N PHE A 7 -15.94 -5.75 23.26
CA PHE A 7 -14.52 -6.02 22.99
C PHE A 7 -14.25 -6.31 21.50
N LYS A 8 -15.24 -6.90 20.80
CA LYS A 8 -15.22 -7.11 19.35
C LYS A 8 -15.23 -5.80 18.56
N ASP A 9 -16.08 -4.85 18.91
CA ASP A 9 -16.14 -3.54 18.23
C ASP A 9 -14.81 -2.77 18.37
N TYR A 10 -14.18 -2.84 19.55
CA TYR A 10 -12.87 -2.22 19.79
C TYR A 10 -11.75 -2.85 18.94
N ILE A 11 -11.74 -4.19 18.82
CA ILE A 11 -10.78 -4.91 17.96
C ILE A 11 -10.99 -4.54 16.49
N THR A 12 -12.25 -4.51 16.02
CA THR A 12 -12.57 -4.17 14.64
C THR A 12 -12.17 -2.74 14.29
N GLU A 13 -12.42 -1.78 15.19
CA GLU A 13 -11.96 -0.40 15.01
C GLU A 13 -10.44 -0.31 14.91
N TYR A 14 -9.71 -1.05 15.75
CA TYR A 14 -8.24 -1.04 15.75
C TYR A 14 -7.66 -1.66 14.47
N GLN A 15 -8.17 -2.82 14.05
CA GLN A 15 -7.76 -3.47 12.81
C GLN A 15 -8.02 -2.58 11.58
N PHE A 16 -9.17 -1.91 11.56
CA PHE A 16 -9.50 -0.95 10.50
C PHE A 16 -8.56 0.25 10.50
N LYS A 17 -8.25 0.83 11.68
CA LYS A 17 -7.29 1.93 11.81
C LYS A 17 -5.89 1.54 11.35
N ALA A 18 -5.40 0.37 11.76
CA ALA A 18 -4.08 -0.14 11.37
C ALA A 18 -3.98 -0.32 9.85
N LYS A 19 -4.97 -0.98 9.22
CA LYS A 19 -5.03 -1.15 7.76
C LYS A 19 -5.07 0.19 7.03
N ASN A 20 -5.82 1.16 7.55
CA ASN A 20 -5.89 2.50 6.96
C ASN A 20 -4.55 3.24 7.06
N ALA A 21 -3.82 3.09 8.16
CA ALA A 21 -2.49 3.66 8.31
C ALA A 21 -1.50 3.03 7.31
N GLN A 22 -1.55 1.71 7.14
CA GLN A 22 -0.74 0.99 6.15
C GLN A 22 -1.01 1.46 4.72
N ILE A 23 -2.29 1.57 4.34
CA ILE A 23 -2.70 2.09 3.03
C ILE A 23 -2.14 3.51 2.83
N LYS A 24 -2.36 4.40 3.81
CA LYS A 24 -1.87 5.78 3.75
C LYS A 24 -0.35 5.85 3.62
N ASN A 25 0.39 5.04 4.38
CA ASN A 25 1.85 5.02 4.35
C ASN A 25 2.36 4.59 2.97
N VAL A 26 1.81 3.51 2.41
CA VAL A 26 2.16 3.04 1.06
C VAL A 26 1.81 4.08 0.00
N SER A 27 0.64 4.72 0.12
CA SER A 27 0.23 5.80 -0.77
C SER A 27 1.17 6.99 -0.74
N ASN A 28 1.62 7.39 0.45
CA ASN A 28 2.57 8.50 0.62
C ASN A 28 3.95 8.16 0.06
N VAL A 29 4.45 6.96 0.37
CA VAL A 29 5.77 6.47 -0.06
C VAL A 29 5.88 6.38 -1.59
N PHE A 30 4.86 5.85 -2.27
CA PHE A 30 4.88 5.71 -3.73
C PHE A 30 4.17 6.84 -4.47
N GLY A 31 3.61 7.82 -3.75
CA GLY A 31 2.83 8.91 -4.33
C GLY A 31 1.65 8.45 -5.20
N LEU A 32 1.02 7.32 -4.86
CA LEU A 32 -0.07 6.72 -5.64
C LEU A 32 -1.45 7.17 -5.15
N ASP A 33 -2.48 6.89 -5.94
CA ASP A 33 -3.88 7.16 -5.58
C ASP A 33 -4.35 6.24 -4.44
N GLU A 34 -4.48 6.81 -3.24
CA GLU A 34 -4.94 6.11 -2.03
C GLU A 34 -6.34 5.52 -2.20
N ALA A 35 -7.25 6.23 -2.87
CA ALA A 35 -8.62 5.77 -3.02
C ALA A 35 -8.67 4.50 -3.88
N LYS A 36 -7.89 4.45 -4.97
CA LYS A 36 -7.76 3.24 -5.79
C LYS A 36 -7.17 2.07 -5.00
N LEU A 37 -6.10 2.30 -4.24
CA LEU A 37 -5.49 1.25 -3.40
C LEU A 37 -6.48 0.74 -2.35
N ARG A 38 -7.18 1.64 -1.67
CA ARG A 38 -8.20 1.33 -0.67
C ARG A 38 -9.34 0.49 -1.24
N ASN A 39 -9.83 0.86 -2.42
CA ASN A 39 -10.87 0.10 -3.13
C ASN A 39 -10.40 -1.31 -3.45
N MET A 40 -9.19 -1.45 -4.03
CA MET A 40 -8.60 -2.76 -4.33
C MET A 40 -8.50 -3.65 -3.09
N MET A 41 -8.00 -3.11 -1.98
CA MET A 41 -7.86 -3.87 -0.73
C MET A 41 -9.18 -4.14 0.01
N GLY A 42 -10.27 -3.48 -0.38
CA GLY A 42 -11.61 -3.71 0.14
C GLY A 42 -12.40 -4.79 -0.63
N SER A 43 -12.00 -5.12 -1.86
CA SER A 43 -12.79 -5.98 -2.76
C SER A 43 -12.48 -7.49 -2.69
N GLY A 44 -11.70 -7.96 -1.70
CA GLY A 44 -11.39 -9.39 -1.57
C GLY A 44 -10.58 -9.95 -2.76
N ILE A 45 -9.58 -9.18 -3.22
CA ILE A 45 -8.73 -9.51 -4.36
C ILE A 45 -7.88 -10.77 -4.08
N SER A 46 -7.68 -11.59 -5.12
CA SER A 46 -6.76 -12.74 -5.14
C SER A 46 -5.70 -12.59 -6.23
N GLU A 47 -4.73 -13.50 -6.28
CA GLU A 47 -3.69 -13.53 -7.32
C GLU A 47 -4.27 -13.58 -8.74
N PHE A 48 -5.40 -14.26 -8.92
CA PHE A 48 -6.07 -14.40 -10.20
C PHE A 48 -6.89 -13.16 -10.56
N SER A 49 -7.45 -12.48 -9.56
CA SER A 49 -8.36 -11.37 -9.78
C SER A 49 -7.71 -9.98 -9.70
N ILE A 50 -6.48 -9.88 -9.19
CA ILE A 50 -5.82 -8.60 -8.88
C ILE A 50 -5.81 -7.60 -10.04
N ASN A 51 -5.70 -8.07 -11.28
CA ASN A 51 -5.70 -7.20 -12.46
C ASN A 51 -6.94 -7.36 -13.36
N GLU A 52 -8.03 -7.96 -12.87
CA GLU A 52 -9.29 -7.95 -13.62
C GLU A 52 -9.70 -6.51 -13.93
N PHE A 53 -10.18 -6.30 -15.15
CA PHE A 53 -10.56 -4.97 -15.67
C PHE A 53 -9.41 -3.95 -15.65
N GLY A 54 -8.14 -4.39 -15.55
CA GLY A 54 -6.97 -3.49 -15.56
C GLY A 54 -6.77 -2.71 -14.27
N ARG A 55 -7.50 -3.02 -13.19
CA ARG A 55 -7.48 -2.23 -11.95
C ARG A 55 -6.09 -2.07 -11.30
N PHE A 56 -5.24 -3.09 -11.41
CA PHE A 56 -3.88 -3.02 -10.86
C PHE A 56 -2.95 -2.19 -11.75
N ASP A 57 -3.12 -2.28 -13.08
CA ASP A 57 -2.44 -1.39 -14.01
C ASP A 57 -2.85 0.07 -13.80
N ASP A 58 -4.14 0.34 -13.62
CA ASP A 58 -4.67 1.66 -13.31
C ASP A 58 -4.14 2.26 -12.01
N LEU A 59 -3.91 1.42 -10.99
CA LEU A 59 -3.25 1.84 -9.75
C LEU A 59 -1.77 2.17 -10.01
N LYS A 60 -1.03 1.27 -10.67
CA LYS A 60 0.39 1.49 -10.96
C LYS A 60 0.63 2.74 -11.81
N ASN A 61 -0.31 3.07 -12.69
CA ASN A 61 -0.24 4.29 -13.50
C ASN A 61 -0.34 5.59 -12.67
N THR A 62 -0.79 5.51 -11.41
CA THR A 62 -0.81 6.66 -10.48
C THR A 62 0.47 6.81 -9.67
N VAL A 63 1.41 5.87 -9.77
CA VAL A 63 2.65 5.89 -8.97
C VAL A 63 3.54 7.06 -9.37
N ASP A 64 4.00 7.80 -8.37
CA ASP A 64 5.06 8.78 -8.50
C ASP A 64 6.41 8.06 -8.59
N LYS A 65 7.02 8.13 -9.78
CA LYS A 65 8.30 7.47 -10.07
C LYS A 65 9.44 8.04 -9.23
N GLN A 66 9.44 9.35 -8.98
CA GLN A 66 10.51 10.01 -8.23
C GLN A 66 10.47 9.57 -6.77
N LYS A 67 9.30 9.62 -6.13
CA LYS A 67 9.14 9.16 -4.74
C LYS A 67 9.48 7.68 -4.58
N SER A 68 9.05 6.87 -5.54
CA SER A 68 9.37 5.44 -5.56
C SER A 68 10.87 5.19 -5.65
N GLN A 69 11.57 5.94 -6.49
CA GLN A 69 13.01 5.84 -6.62
C GLN A 69 13.70 6.26 -5.31
N GLU A 70 13.37 7.43 -4.78
CA GLU A 70 13.93 7.93 -3.51
C GLU A 70 13.74 6.93 -2.37
N TYR A 71 12.54 6.33 -2.26
CA TYR A 71 12.25 5.30 -1.27
C TYR A 71 13.19 4.09 -1.38
N PHE A 72 13.27 3.46 -2.56
CA PHE A 72 14.10 2.27 -2.71
C PHE A 72 15.59 2.58 -2.63
N GLU A 73 16.03 3.74 -3.08
CA GLU A 73 17.42 4.17 -2.97
C GLU A 73 17.82 4.42 -1.51
N LYS A 74 16.95 5.05 -0.71
CA LYS A 74 17.16 5.19 0.74
C LYS A 74 17.17 3.84 1.44
N LEU A 75 16.24 2.96 1.09
CA LEU A 75 16.15 1.61 1.66
C LEU A 75 17.37 0.74 1.35
N GLU A 76 17.95 0.85 0.14
CA GLU A 76 19.10 0.04 -0.29
C GLU A 76 20.46 0.75 -0.14
N GLY A 77 20.48 2.02 0.24
CA GLY A 77 21.70 2.83 0.36
C GLY A 77 22.47 3.00 -0.96
N LYS A 78 21.80 2.86 -2.11
CA LYS A 78 22.44 2.94 -3.44
C LYS A 78 21.45 3.44 -4.49
N LYS A 79 21.99 3.99 -5.57
CA LYS A 79 21.21 4.37 -6.75
C LYS A 79 20.60 3.14 -7.44
N ILE A 80 19.35 3.26 -7.87
CA ILE A 80 18.60 2.18 -8.52
C ILE A 80 18.13 2.69 -9.89
N PRO A 81 18.45 1.99 -10.98
CA PRO A 81 17.93 2.34 -12.30
C PRO A 81 16.39 2.31 -12.35
N ASP A 82 15.77 3.26 -13.07
CA ASP A 82 14.32 3.44 -13.16
C ASP A 82 13.55 2.16 -13.51
N PHE A 83 14.08 1.36 -14.43
CA PHE A 83 13.44 0.09 -14.81
C PHE A 83 13.36 -0.89 -13.64
N ARG A 84 14.36 -0.90 -12.74
CA ARG A 84 14.34 -1.71 -11.52
C ARG A 84 13.39 -1.14 -10.48
N VAL A 85 13.27 0.19 -10.38
CA VAL A 85 12.28 0.84 -9.51
C VAL A 85 10.87 0.38 -9.90
N ASN A 86 10.53 0.41 -11.20
CA ASN A 86 9.21 -0.03 -11.67
C ASN A 86 8.90 -1.49 -11.30
N ILE A 87 9.86 -2.41 -11.46
CA ILE A 87 9.71 -3.83 -11.09
C ILE A 87 9.52 -3.96 -9.57
N LYS A 88 10.26 -3.19 -8.77
CA LYS A 88 10.17 -3.22 -7.31
C LYS A 88 8.82 -2.69 -6.81
N VAL A 89 8.35 -1.57 -7.37
CA VAL A 89 7.00 -1.04 -7.09
C VAL A 89 5.95 -2.10 -7.39
N HIS A 90 6.01 -2.71 -8.59
CA HIS A 90 5.06 -3.75 -8.99
C HIS A 90 5.00 -4.88 -7.95
N ASN A 91 6.15 -5.47 -7.64
CA ASN A 91 6.22 -6.63 -6.73
C ASN A 91 5.77 -6.26 -5.32
N LEU A 92 6.13 -5.07 -4.83
CA LEU A 92 5.75 -4.62 -3.50
C LEU A 92 4.26 -4.35 -3.42
N LEU A 93 3.67 -3.62 -4.37
CA LEU A 93 2.23 -3.35 -4.38
C LEU A 93 1.40 -4.62 -4.53
N GLN A 94 1.81 -5.54 -5.43
CA GLN A 94 1.15 -6.82 -5.60
C GLN A 94 1.16 -7.61 -4.27
N LYS A 95 2.33 -7.74 -3.64
CA LYS A 95 2.47 -8.42 -2.35
C LYS A 95 1.63 -7.73 -1.26
N PHE A 96 1.65 -6.39 -1.21
CA PHE A 96 0.90 -5.61 -0.21
C PHE A 96 -0.60 -5.83 -0.31
N ILE A 97 -1.15 -5.81 -1.52
CA ILE A 97 -2.58 -6.04 -1.76
C ILE A 97 -2.97 -7.48 -1.41
N LEU A 98 -2.20 -8.47 -1.88
CA LEU A 98 -2.51 -9.89 -1.68
C LEU A 98 -2.34 -10.36 -0.23
N SER A 99 -1.44 -9.75 0.53
CA SER A 99 -1.26 -10.05 1.96
C SER A 99 -2.24 -9.32 2.88
N GLY A 100 -3.08 -8.42 2.33
CA GLY A 100 -4.02 -7.64 3.12
C GLY A 100 -3.43 -6.41 3.81
N GLY A 101 -2.16 -6.09 3.53
CA GLY A 101 -1.43 -4.94 4.06
C GLY A 101 -0.29 -5.36 5.00
N PHE A 102 0.80 -4.59 4.97
CA PHE A 102 1.92 -4.70 5.92
C PHE A 102 2.60 -3.34 6.08
N ASP A 103 3.38 -3.19 7.14
CA ASP A 103 4.09 -1.93 7.39
C ASP A 103 5.29 -1.79 6.44
N VAL A 104 5.29 -0.70 5.66
CA VAL A 104 6.47 -0.28 4.89
C VAL A 104 7.36 0.59 5.76
N GLN A 105 8.67 0.42 5.63
CA GLN A 105 9.64 1.23 6.38
C GLN A 105 9.57 2.66 5.86
N LEU A 106 9.04 3.60 6.65
CA LEU A 106 9.14 5.00 6.28
C LEU A 106 10.62 5.38 6.33
N PRO A 107 11.21 5.88 5.23
CA PRO A 107 12.54 6.47 5.32
C PRO A 107 12.42 7.63 6.31
N GLU A 108 13.16 7.57 7.42
CA GLU A 108 13.20 8.68 8.38
C GLU A 108 13.55 9.96 7.59
N GLU A 109 12.73 11.00 7.76
CA GLU A 109 13.07 12.33 7.29
C GLU A 109 14.20 12.81 8.22
N GLU A 110 15.45 12.78 7.74
CA GLU A 110 16.57 13.51 8.36
C GLU A 110 16.34 15.02 8.28
#